data_AF-A0A4Y2LLP5-F1
#
_entry.id   AF-A0A4Y2LLP5-F1
#
_cell.length_a   1.000
_cell.length_b   1.000
_cell.length_c   1.000
_cell.angle_alpha   90.00
_cell.angle_beta   90.00
_cell.angle_gamma   90.00
#
_symmetry.space_group_name_H-M   'P 1'
#
loop_
_entity.id
_entity.type
_entity.pdbx_description
1 polymer ?
#
loop_
_entity_poly.entity_id
_entity_poly.type
_entity_poly.pdbx_seq_one_letter_code
_entity_poly.pdbx_strand_id
1 'polypeptide(L)'
;MTEDHHIFTDGSKIGNRVGAAFVHHANKEEITKSQHRLAYHNTVYVSEIFAIHKAIDYILDHELYDVKIVSNSRSALMTIESLSDNREFIWQIKKRLKDREGIKLMWVRAHKGEMGNELADLLAKEASNRDLIDVEFTY
;
A
#
# COMPACT_ATOMS: atom_id res chain seq x y z
N MET A 1 24.40 9.90 -6.27
CA MET A 1 23.81 9.65 -4.94
C MET A 1 22.55 8.86 -5.21
N THR A 2 22.45 7.61 -4.73
CA THR A 2 21.22 6.82 -4.87
C THR A 2 20.15 7.44 -3.97
N GLU A 3 19.03 7.85 -4.54
CA GLU A 3 17.89 8.38 -3.79
C GLU A 3 17.29 7.28 -2.91
N ASP A 4 17.02 7.61 -1.64
CA ASP A 4 16.46 6.64 -0.68
C ASP A 4 14.92 6.67 -0.73
N HIS A 5 14.36 5.88 -1.65
CA HIS A 5 12.92 5.82 -1.89
C HIS A 5 12.20 4.94 -0.86
N HIS A 6 11.24 5.53 -0.16
CA HIS A 6 10.33 4.84 0.73
C HIS A 6 8.89 5.10 0.31
N ILE A 7 8.11 4.05 0.11
CA ILE A 7 6.67 4.14 -0.12
C ILE A 7 5.94 3.52 1.06
N PHE A 8 5.30 4.36 1.86
CA PHE A 8 4.49 3.94 2.98
C PHE A 8 3.08 3.61 2.52
N THR A 9 2.49 2.54 3.04
CA THR A 9 1.15 2.08 2.65
C THR A 9 0.33 1.78 3.89
N ASP A 10 -0.97 2.09 3.84
CA ASP A 10 -1.91 1.76 4.92
C ASP A 10 -3.33 1.52 4.39
N GLY A 11 -4.08 0.70 5.12
CA GLY A 11 -5.47 0.40 4.89
C GLY A 11 -6.33 0.67 6.13
N SER A 12 -7.43 1.40 5.95
CA SER A 12 -8.31 1.76 7.07
C SER A 12 -9.76 1.31 6.84
N LYS A 13 -10.46 1.03 7.94
CA LYS A 13 -11.90 0.82 7.94
C LYS A 13 -12.54 1.53 9.13
N ILE A 14 -13.47 2.45 8.86
CA ILE A 14 -14.27 3.17 9.85
C ILE A 14 -15.74 2.81 9.61
N GLY A 15 -16.33 2.05 10.54
CA GLY A 15 -17.64 1.42 10.33
C GLY A 15 -17.63 0.49 9.11
N ASN A 16 -18.51 0.74 8.13
CA ASN A 16 -18.56 0.00 6.86
C ASN A 16 -17.80 0.69 5.72
N ARG A 17 -17.05 1.74 6.01
CA ARG A 17 -16.32 2.50 5.00
C ARG A 17 -14.85 2.15 5.06
N VAL A 18 -14.27 1.87 3.91
CA VAL A 18 -12.93 1.33 3.71
C VAL A 18 -12.11 2.28 2.84
N GLY A 19 -10.89 2.60 3.27
CA GLY A 19 -9.94 3.41 2.54
C GLY A 19 -8.57 2.74 2.48
N ALA A 20 -7.80 3.11 1.48
CA ALA A 20 -6.42 2.66 1.28
C ALA A 20 -5.59 3.84 0.77
N ALA A 21 -4.32 3.91 1.16
CA ALA A 21 -3.45 4.98 0.72
C ALA A 21 -1.99 4.54 0.62
N PHE A 22 -1.23 5.26 -0.21
CA PHE A 22 0.23 5.22 -0.17
C PHE A 22 0.83 6.62 -0.20
N VAL A 23 2.04 6.75 0.33
CA VAL A 23 2.83 7.98 0.36
C VAL A 23 4.25 7.66 -0.08
N HIS A 24 4.75 8.32 -1.12
CA HIS A 24 6.12 8.19 -1.59
C HIS A 24 6.97 9.32 -1.04
N HIS A 25 8.03 8.95 -0.30
CA HIS A 25 9.09 9.85 0.12
C HIS A 25 10.41 9.50 -0.58
N ALA A 26 11.17 10.52 -0.96
CA ALA A 26 12.57 10.39 -1.38
C ALA A 26 13.41 11.34 -0.56
N ASN A 27 14.52 10.86 0.00
CA ASN A 27 15.42 11.67 0.84
C ASN A 27 14.71 12.39 2.01
N LYS A 28 13.68 11.74 2.58
CA LYS A 28 12.79 12.24 3.67
C LYS A 28 11.83 13.36 3.27
N GLU A 29 11.72 13.71 2.00
CA GLU A 29 10.72 14.66 1.49
C GLU A 29 9.55 13.91 0.87
N GLU A 30 8.32 14.39 1.09
CA GLU A 30 7.12 13.87 0.41
C GLU A 30 7.20 14.24 -1.08
N ILE A 31 7.18 13.23 -1.94
CA ILE A 31 7.18 13.40 -3.40
C ILE A 31 5.77 13.31 -3.95
N THR A 32 5.00 12.31 -3.50
CA THR A 32 3.61 12.14 -3.90
C THR A 32 2.83 11.31 -2.89
N LYS A 33 1.50 11.32 -3.03
CA LYS A 33 0.57 10.51 -2.26
C LYS A 33 -0.63 10.14 -3.11
N SER A 34 -1.22 8.99 -2.81
CA SER A 34 -2.50 8.56 -3.39
C SER A 34 -3.39 7.97 -2.30
N GLN A 35 -4.70 8.15 -2.46
CA GLN A 35 -5.70 7.63 -1.54
C GLN A 35 -6.94 7.18 -2.31
N HIS A 36 -7.57 6.10 -1.87
CA HIS A 36 -8.64 5.42 -2.58
C HIS A 36 -9.75 4.97 -1.63
N ARG A 37 -10.98 5.38 -1.92
CA ARG A 37 -12.19 4.85 -1.29
C ARG A 37 -12.57 3.53 -1.96
N LEU A 38 -12.60 2.45 -1.18
CA LEU A 38 -12.95 1.11 -1.67
C LEU A 38 -14.43 0.79 -1.42
N ALA A 39 -15.01 -0.15 -2.15
CA ALA A 39 -16.39 -0.59 -1.86
C ALA A 39 -16.58 -1.11 -0.42
N TYR A 40 -17.79 -0.94 0.14
CA TYR A 40 -18.10 -1.16 1.56
C TYR A 40 -17.86 -2.60 2.07
N HIS A 41 -17.97 -3.59 1.18
CA HIS A 41 -17.80 -5.00 1.51
C HIS A 41 -16.34 -5.38 1.79
N ASN A 42 -15.38 -4.50 1.48
CA ASN A 42 -13.97 -4.79 1.70
C ASN A 42 -13.60 -4.84 3.19
N THR A 43 -12.53 -5.58 3.47
CA THR A 43 -11.93 -5.68 4.81
C THR A 43 -10.71 -4.78 4.92
N VAL A 44 -10.27 -4.49 6.14
CA VAL A 44 -8.98 -3.81 6.38
C VAL A 44 -7.85 -4.59 5.72
N TYR A 45 -7.84 -5.91 5.85
CA TYR A 45 -6.82 -6.75 5.23
C TYR A 45 -6.76 -6.58 3.69
N VAL A 46 -7.91 -6.47 3.03
CA VAL A 46 -7.98 -6.19 1.59
C VAL A 46 -7.48 -4.79 1.26
N SER A 47 -7.82 -3.78 2.06
CA SER A 47 -7.35 -2.41 1.80
C SER A 47 -5.84 -2.26 1.97
N GLU A 48 -5.23 -2.96 2.92
CA GLU A 48 -3.78 -3.04 3.10
C GLU A 48 -3.08 -3.62 1.85
N ILE A 49 -3.57 -4.75 1.35
CA ILE A 49 -3.01 -5.37 0.14
C ILE A 49 -3.23 -4.47 -1.08
N PHE A 50 -4.39 -3.82 -1.18
CA PHE A 50 -4.67 -2.87 -2.23
C PHE A 50 -3.72 -1.66 -2.23
N ALA A 51 -3.42 -1.11 -1.05
CA ALA A 51 -2.45 -0.04 -0.90
C ALA A 51 -1.06 -0.45 -1.42
N ILE A 52 -0.61 -1.66 -1.10
CA ILE A 52 0.65 -2.22 -1.61
C ILE A 52 0.59 -2.42 -3.13
N HIS A 53 -0.52 -2.94 -3.66
CA HIS A 53 -0.69 -3.07 -5.11
C HIS A 53 -0.57 -1.72 -5.83
N LYS A 54 -1.16 -0.65 -5.27
CA LYS A 54 -1.06 0.69 -5.84
C LYS A 54 0.33 1.32 -5.71
N ALA A 55 1.05 1.03 -4.62
CA ALA A 55 2.46 1.38 -4.52
C ALA A 55 3.29 0.69 -5.62
N ILE A 56 3.03 -0.58 -5.92
CA ILE A 56 3.73 -1.33 -6.97
C ILE A 56 3.40 -0.80 -8.37
N ASP A 57 2.12 -0.56 -8.67
CA ASP A 57 1.69 0.08 -9.92
C ASP A 57 2.46 1.40 -10.11
N TYR A 58 2.47 2.26 -9.08
CA TYR A 58 3.18 3.54 -9.11
C TYR A 58 4.69 3.39 -9.35
N ILE A 59 5.38 2.48 -8.65
CA ILE A 59 6.81 2.21 -8.83
C ILE A 59 7.12 1.83 -10.27
N LEU A 60 6.30 0.94 -10.86
CA LEU A 60 6.50 0.45 -12.21
C LEU A 60 6.22 1.53 -13.26
N ASP A 61 5.16 2.31 -13.08
CA ASP A 61 4.77 3.39 -13.99
C ASP A 61 5.78 4.54 -14.02
N HIS A 62 6.55 4.72 -12.93
CA HIS A 62 7.56 5.77 -12.79
C HIS A 62 9.00 5.25 -12.88
N GLU A 63 9.17 3.96 -13.22
CA GLU A 63 10.48 3.31 -13.36
C GLU A 63 11.41 3.55 -12.15
N LEU A 64 10.87 3.51 -10.94
CA LEU A 64 11.66 3.70 -9.72
C LEU A 64 12.48 2.44 -9.42
N TYR A 65 13.71 2.64 -8.96
CA TYR A 65 14.65 1.56 -8.59
C TYR A 65 15.04 1.67 -7.10
N ASP A 66 15.42 0.55 -6.50
CA ASP A 66 15.84 0.45 -5.09
C ASP A 66 14.82 1.03 -4.08
N VAL A 67 13.54 0.73 -4.30
CA VAL A 67 12.42 1.24 -3.50
C VAL A 67 12.07 0.30 -2.34
N LYS A 68 11.81 0.88 -1.16
CA LYS A 68 11.27 0.14 -0.01
C LYS A 68 9.78 0.44 0.14
N ILE A 69 8.92 -0.58 0.01
CA ILE A 69 7.52 -0.49 0.37
C ILE A 69 7.40 -0.82 1.86
N VAL A 70 6.84 0.10 2.63
CA VAL A 70 6.77 0.06 4.10
C VAL A 70 5.31 -0.06 4.53
N SER A 71 4.96 -1.15 5.21
CA SER A 71 3.60 -1.37 5.72
C SER A 71 3.63 -1.79 7.19
N ASN A 72 2.61 -1.40 7.95
CA ASN A 72 2.40 -1.91 9.31
C ASN A 72 1.65 -3.25 9.34
N SER A 73 1.07 -3.68 8.21
CA SER A 73 0.26 -4.88 8.08
C SER A 73 1.12 -6.10 7.76
N ARG A 74 1.63 -6.74 8.83
CA ARG A 74 2.41 -7.98 8.70
C ARG A 74 1.67 -9.06 7.91
N SER A 75 0.35 -9.16 8.07
CA SER A 75 -0.47 -10.11 7.33
C SER A 75 -0.49 -9.85 5.82
N ALA A 76 -0.55 -8.58 5.40
CA ALA A 76 -0.54 -8.22 3.98
C ALA A 76 0.82 -8.55 3.35
N LEU A 77 1.91 -8.16 4.02
CA LEU A 77 3.28 -8.46 3.59
C LEU A 77 3.51 -9.98 3.45
N MET A 78 3.15 -10.76 4.47
CA MET A 78 3.27 -12.23 4.41
C MET A 78 2.44 -12.85 3.29
N THR A 79 1.28 -12.30 2.96
CA THR A 79 0.43 -12.80 1.88
C THR A 79 1.09 -12.61 0.52
N ILE A 80 1.73 -11.45 0.32
CA ILE A 80 2.41 -11.08 -0.93
C ILE A 80 3.70 -11.90 -1.08
N GLU A 81 4.43 -12.14 0.00
CA GLU A 81 5.66 -12.96 -0.02
C GLU A 81 5.38 -14.47 -0.09
N SER A 82 4.21 -14.92 0.36
CA SER A 82 3.85 -16.34 0.39
C SER A 82 3.70 -16.94 -1.02
N LEU A 83 4.15 -18.18 -1.22
CA LEU A 83 3.89 -18.92 -2.46
C LEU A 83 2.53 -19.65 -2.47
N SER A 84 1.83 -19.72 -1.35
CA SER A 84 0.63 -20.57 -1.19
C SER A 84 -0.70 -19.89 -1.50
N ASP A 85 -0.74 -18.56 -1.48
CA ASP A 85 -1.97 -17.80 -1.76
C ASP A 85 -2.14 -17.52 -3.26
N ASN A 86 -3.08 -18.23 -3.86
CA ASN A 86 -3.36 -18.23 -5.30
C ASN A 86 -4.67 -17.52 -5.67
N ARG A 87 -5.21 -16.68 -4.78
CA ARG A 87 -6.31 -15.80 -5.18
C ARG A 87 -5.84 -14.90 -6.32
N GLU A 88 -6.64 -14.78 -7.37
CA GLU A 88 -6.27 -14.13 -8.63
C GLU A 88 -5.63 -12.75 -8.40
N PHE A 89 -6.24 -11.93 -7.54
CA PHE A 89 -5.70 -10.61 -7.21
C PHE A 89 -4.30 -10.64 -6.57
N ILE A 90 -4.08 -11.55 -5.62
CA ILE A 90 -2.78 -11.72 -4.96
C ILE A 90 -1.73 -12.20 -5.97
N TRP A 91 -2.13 -13.10 -6.85
CA TRP A 91 -1.26 -13.61 -7.91
C TRP A 91 -0.83 -12.50 -8.87
N GLN A 92 -1.71 -11.57 -9.24
CA GLN A 92 -1.37 -10.43 -10.08
C GLN A 92 -0.31 -9.52 -9.42
N ILE A 93 -0.43 -9.27 -8.11
CA ILE A 93 0.57 -8.50 -7.35
C ILE A 93 1.92 -9.22 -7.37
N LYS A 94 1.94 -10.52 -7.08
CA LYS A 94 3.16 -11.35 -7.08
C LYS A 94 3.83 -11.37 -8.45
N LYS A 95 3.03 -11.49 -9.52
CA LYS A 95 3.53 -11.48 -10.90
C LYS A 95 4.19 -10.14 -11.24
N ARG A 96 3.64 -9.01 -10.77
CA ARG A 96 4.24 -7.68 -10.97
C ARG A 96 5.56 -7.50 -10.23
N LEU A 97 5.68 -8.11 -9.05
CA LEU A 97 6.93 -8.12 -8.25
C LEU A 97 7.96 -9.13 -8.75
N LYS A 98 7.56 -10.08 -9.59
CA LYS A 98 8.45 -11.12 -10.09
C LYS A 98 9.65 -10.48 -10.80
N ASP A 99 10.84 -10.93 -10.44
CA ASP A 99 12.12 -10.47 -11.00
C ASP A 99 12.43 -8.97 -10.71
N ARG A 100 11.80 -8.38 -9.68
CA ARG A 100 12.04 -7.00 -9.22
C ARG A 100 12.84 -6.96 -7.91
N GLU A 101 14.10 -7.36 -7.97
CA GLU A 101 15.00 -7.41 -6.80
C GLU A 101 15.23 -6.04 -6.11
N GLY A 102 15.01 -4.95 -6.84
CA GLY A 102 15.08 -3.58 -6.31
C GLY A 102 13.89 -3.16 -5.47
N ILE A 103 12.78 -3.92 -5.44
CA ILE A 103 11.61 -3.60 -4.60
C ILE A 103 11.67 -4.43 -3.33
N LYS A 104 11.81 -3.76 -2.17
CA LYS A 104 11.90 -4.41 -0.87
C LYS A 104 10.64 -4.18 -0.06
N LEU A 105 10.04 -5.24 0.44
CA LEU A 105 8.91 -5.17 1.36
C LEU A 105 9.43 -5.09 2.80
N MET A 106 9.01 -4.07 3.56
CA MET A 106 9.44 -3.85 4.94
C MET A 106 8.26 -3.71 5.89
N TRP A 107 8.35 -4.41 7.02
CA TRP A 107 7.38 -4.27 8.09
C TRP A 107 7.85 -3.21 9.10
N VAL A 108 6.94 -2.33 9.49
CA VAL A 108 7.14 -1.38 10.60
C VAL A 108 6.05 -1.54 11.65
N ARG A 109 6.36 -1.11 12.87
CA ARG A 109 5.36 -1.08 13.93
C ARG A 109 4.51 0.19 13.79
N ALA A 110 3.19 0.04 13.80
CA ALA A 110 2.27 1.16 13.79
C ALA A 110 2.52 2.13 14.98
N HIS A 111 2.28 3.43 14.73
CA HIS A 111 2.29 4.51 15.74
C HIS A 111 3.61 4.65 16.51
N LYS A 112 4.73 4.63 15.78
CA LYS A 112 6.08 4.82 16.34
C LYS A 112 6.80 6.09 15.89
N GLY A 113 6.09 7.08 15.33
CA GLY A 113 6.69 8.36 14.92
C GLY A 113 7.30 8.36 13.52
N GLU A 114 7.09 7.30 12.73
CA GLU A 114 7.48 7.28 11.32
C GLU A 114 6.49 8.13 10.52
N MET A 115 6.89 9.36 10.19
CA MET A 115 6.02 10.38 9.60
C MET A 115 5.29 9.88 8.33
N GLY A 116 5.97 9.14 7.45
CA GLY A 116 5.34 8.59 6.25
C GLY A 116 4.27 7.54 6.54
N ASN A 117 4.48 6.70 7.57
CA ASN A 117 3.48 5.73 8.01
C ASN A 117 2.26 6.42 8.66
N GLU A 118 2.50 7.45 9.48
CA GLU A 118 1.41 8.22 10.10
C GLU A 118 0.57 8.97 9.06
N LEU A 119 1.22 9.50 8.01
CA LEU A 119 0.51 10.13 6.90
C LEU A 119 -0.28 9.12 6.06
N ALA A 120 0.28 7.94 5.79
CA ALA A 120 -0.47 6.88 5.09
C ALA A 120 -1.73 6.46 5.86
N ASP A 121 -1.63 6.27 7.17
CA ASP A 121 -2.78 5.96 8.06
C ASP A 121 -3.83 7.09 8.06
N LEU A 122 -3.38 8.35 8.13
CA LEU A 122 -4.27 9.51 8.02
C LEU A 122 -5.03 9.50 6.68
N LEU A 123 -4.34 9.35 5.56
CA LEU A 123 -4.93 9.36 4.23
C LEU A 123 -5.86 8.17 4.00
N ALA A 124 -5.53 6.99 4.52
CA ALA A 124 -6.42 5.83 4.44
C ALA A 124 -7.73 6.09 5.23
N LYS A 125 -7.64 6.74 6.39
CA LYS A 125 -8.82 7.16 7.17
C LYS A 125 -9.63 8.24 6.45
N GLU A 126 -8.99 9.26 5.90
CA GLU A 126 -9.64 10.29 5.09
C GLU A 126 -10.35 9.69 3.88
N ALA A 127 -9.68 8.80 3.14
CA ALA A 127 -10.26 8.07 2.03
C ALA A 127 -11.49 7.28 2.44
N SER A 128 -11.49 6.61 3.61
CA SER A 128 -12.67 5.90 4.11
C SER A 128 -13.88 6.85 4.35
N ASN A 129 -13.62 8.11 4.67
CA ASN A 129 -14.67 9.11 4.89
C ASN A 129 -15.16 9.79 3.60
N ARG A 130 -14.55 9.55 2.44
CA ARG A 130 -15.04 10.07 1.16
C ARG A 130 -16.37 9.42 0.75
N ASP A 131 -17.28 10.21 0.20
CA ASP A 131 -18.61 9.75 -0.20
C ASP A 131 -18.60 8.92 -1.48
N LEU A 132 -17.74 9.29 -2.42
CA LEU A 132 -17.59 8.59 -3.70
C LEU A 132 -16.68 7.39 -3.54
N ILE A 133 -17.14 6.22 -3.98
CA ILE A 133 -16.30 5.03 -4.12
C ILE A 133 -15.43 5.21 -5.36
N ASP A 134 -14.11 5.23 -5.16
CA ASP A 134 -13.14 5.30 -6.25
C ASP A 134 -12.95 3.92 -6.91
N VAL A 135 -13.14 2.85 -6.14
CA VAL A 135 -12.87 1.48 -6.61
C VAL A 135 -13.93 0.48 -6.17
N GLU A 136 -14.61 -0.08 -7.15
CA GLU A 136 -15.48 -1.25 -7.01
C GLU A 136 -14.78 -2.49 -7.59
N PHE A 137 -14.40 -3.42 -6.73
CA PHE A 137 -13.95 -4.75 -7.13
C PHE A 137 -14.39 -5.78 -6.10
N THR A 138 -14.36 -7.04 -6.54
CA THR A 138 -14.48 -8.22 -5.67
C THR A 138 -13.18 -8.99 -5.85
N TYR A 139 -12.42 -9.20 -4.77
CA TYR A 139 -11.16 -9.97 -4.76
C TYR A 139 -11.37 -11.41 -4.30
#